data_AF-A0A3E1HQI9-F1
#
_entry.id   AF-A0A3E1HQI9-F1
#
_cell.length_a   1.000
_cell.length_b   1.000
_cell.length_c   1.000
_cell.angle_alpha   90.00
_cell.angle_beta   90.00
_cell.angle_gamma   90.00
#
_symmetry.space_group_name_H-M   'P 1'
#
loop_
_entity.id
_entity.type
_entity.pdbx_description
1 polymer ?
#
loop_
_entity_poly.entity_id
_entity_poly.type
_entity_poly.pdbx_seq_one_letter_code
_entity_poly.pdbx_strand_id
1 'polypeptide(L)' 'MLNELRTFFDHSRHKLTVRNVAAVLDVLAFKGHEGLSQPFNYRVEFTCIDGDLSADTLLGKDA' A
#
# COMPACT_ATOMS: atom_id res chain seq x y z
N MET A 1 -7.02 -20.66 23.97
CA MET A 1 -7.32 -20.35 22.56
C MET A 1 -6.06 -19.71 22.01
N LEU A 2 -5.25 -20.49 21.30
CA LEU A 2 -3.94 -20.08 20.83
C LEU A 2 -4.10 -18.89 19.89
N ASN A 3 -3.44 -17.79 20.24
CA ASN A 3 -3.25 -16.63 19.39
C ASN A 3 -2.30 -17.06 18.26
N GLU A 4 -2.83 -17.79 17.28
CA GLU A 4 -2.08 -18.14 16.09
C GLU A 4 -1.71 -16.83 15.39
N LEU A 5 -0.47 -16.40 15.59
CA LEU A 5 0.20 -15.47 14.69
C LEU A 5 0.20 -16.17 13.34
N ARG A 6 -0.86 -15.98 12.56
CA ARG A 6 -0.91 -16.35 11.16
C ARG A 6 0.22 -15.58 10.51
N THR A 7 1.34 -16.25 10.29
CA THR A 7 2.43 -15.72 9.49
C THR A 7 1.84 -15.45 8.11
N PHE A 8 1.45 -14.21 7.85
CA PHE A 8 0.97 -13.80 6.54
C PHE A 8 2.19 -13.81 5.63
N PHE A 9 2.30 -14.88 4.83
CA PHE A 9 3.29 -14.95 3.77
C PHE A 9 2.80 -14.07 2.63
N ASP A 10 3.12 -12.79 2.76
CA ASP A 10 3.06 -11.82 1.69
C ASP A 10 4.07 -12.24 0.60
N HIS A 11 3.56 -12.89 -0.45
CA HIS A 11 4.32 -13.16 -1.67
C HIS A 11 4.31 -11.97 -2.64
N SER A 12 3.76 -10.82 -2.24
CA SER A 12 3.81 -9.59 -3.00
C SER A 12 5.24 -9.07 -3.02
N ARG A 13 5.73 -8.79 -4.23
CA ARG A 13 7.03 -8.16 -4.42
C ARG A 13 6.97 -6.66 -4.14
N HIS A 14 5.77 -6.09 -4.08
CA HIS A 14 5.53 -4.66 -3.92
C HIS A 14 4.82 -4.41 -2.60
N LYS A 15 5.40 -3.54 -1.78
CA LYS A 15 4.80 -3.10 -0.52
C LYS A 15 4.39 -1.64 -0.66
N LEU A 16 3.21 -1.31 -0.15
CA LEU A 16 2.73 0.06 -0.04
C LEU A 16 2.57 0.38 1.45
N THR A 17 3.21 1.46 1.89
CA THR A 17 3.06 1.99 3.24
C THR A 17 2.72 3.46 3.13
N VAL A 18 1.73 3.95 3.86
CA VAL A 18 1.42 5.38 3.91
C VAL A 18 1.68 5.88 5.32
N ARG A 19 2.36 7.03 5.44
CA ARG A 19 2.72 7.58 6.74
C ARG A 19 1.49 7.82 7.61
N ASN A 20 1.56 7.34 8.86
CA ASN A 20 0.47 7.38 9.86
C ASN A 20 -0.78 6.56 9.49
N VAL A 21 -0.66 5.62 8.55
CA VAL A 21 -1.72 4.66 8.22
C VAL A 21 -1.29 3.28 8.71
N ALA A 22 -2.03 2.75 9.69
CA ALA A 22 -1.77 1.42 10.25
C ALA A 22 -2.46 0.28 9.47
N ALA A 23 -3.35 0.63 8.55
CA ALA A 23 -4.07 -0.32 7.70
C ALA A 23 -3.09 -1.09 6.80
N VAL A 24 -3.35 -2.39 6.64
CA VAL A 24 -2.54 -3.23 5.74
C VAL A 24 -3.02 -3.00 4.30
N LEU A 25 -2.16 -2.43 3.46
CA LEU A 25 -2.43 -2.14 2.05
C LEU A 25 -1.74 -3.20 1.18
N ASP A 26 -2.49 -4.24 0.81
CA ASP A 26 -1.96 -5.36 0.02
C ASP A 26 -1.97 -5.03 -1.48
N VAL A 27 -0.79 -4.95 -2.09
CA VAL A 27 -0.64 -4.48 -3.48
C VAL A 27 -1.10 -5.55 -4.46
N LEU A 28 -2.12 -5.22 -5.24
CA LEU A 28 -2.68 -6.05 -6.32
C LEU A 28 -1.96 -5.81 -7.65
N ALA A 29 -1.70 -4.54 -7.99
CA ALA A 29 -1.00 -4.17 -9.22
C ALA A 29 -0.16 -2.90 -9.03
N PHE A 30 0.96 -2.83 -9.75
CA PHE A 30 1.89 -1.72 -9.72
C PHE A 30 2.33 -1.37 -11.14
N LYS A 31 2.25 -0.09 -11.51
CA LYS A 31 2.75 0.45 -12.78
C LYS A 31 3.49 1.75 -12.55
N GLY A 32 4.78 1.78 -12.91
CA GLY A 32 5.62 2.97 -12.86
C GLY A 32 5.86 3.58 -14.23
N HIS A 33 5.89 4.91 -14.28
CA HIS A 33 6.38 5.69 -15.40
C HIS A 33 7.49 6.62 -14.90
N GLU A 34 8.70 6.41 -15.42
CA GLU A 34 9.91 7.10 -15.00
C GLU A 34 10.71 7.53 -16.23
N GLY A 35 11.42 8.66 -16.13
CA GLY A 35 12.26 9.18 -17.19
C GLY A 35 13.26 10.19 -16.67
N LEU A 36 14.40 10.33 -17.36
CA LEU A 36 15.43 11.29 -16.98
C LEU A 36 14.87 12.72 -17.01
N SER A 37 15.10 13.46 -15.94
CA SER A 37 14.62 14.85 -15.77
C SER A 37 13.09 15.01 -15.87
N GLN A 38 12.33 13.94 -15.59
CA GLN A 38 10.87 13.97 -15.52
C GLN A 38 10.41 13.51 -14.12
N PRO A 39 9.28 14.01 -13.62
CA PRO A 39 8.68 13.47 -12.41
C PRO A 39 8.26 12.01 -12.66
N PHE A 40 8.49 11.16 -11.68
CA PHE A 40 7.97 9.79 -11.69
C PHE A 40 6.46 9.79 -11.41
N ASN A 41 5.78 8.74 -11.88
CA ASN A 41 4.40 8.48 -11.54
C ASN A 41 4.21 6.97 -11.29
N TYR A 42 3.66 6.63 -10.12
CA TYR A 42 3.32 5.26 -9.77
C TYR A 42 1.81 5.13 -9.61
N ARG A 43 1.20 4.22 -10.38
CA ARG A 43 -0.16 3.75 -10.15
C ARG A 43 -0.09 2.45 -9.36
N VAL A 44 -0.66 2.47 -8.16
CA VAL A 44 -0.74 1.31 -7.28
C VAL A 44 -2.21 0.99 -7.05
N GLU A 45 -2.60 -0.25 -7.34
CA GLU A 45 -3.90 -0.79 -7.00
C GLU A 45 -3.69 -1.75 -5.82
N PHE A 46 -4.48 -1.60 -4.76
CA PHE A 46 -4.33 -2.37 -3.54
C PHE A 46 -5.69 -2.79 -2.99
N THR A 47 -5.67 -3.81 -2.14
CA THR A 47 -6.82 -4.21 -1.32
C THR A 47 -6.52 -3.94 0.15
N CYS A 48 -7.56 -3.72 0.94
CA CYS A 48 -7.45 -3.53 2.38
C CYS A 48 -8.63 -4.19 3.09
N ILE A 49 -8.39 -4.72 4.29
CA ILE A 49 -9.43 -5.29 5.14
C ILE A 49 -10.20 -4.17 5.87
N ASP A 50 -9.54 -3.06 6.17
CA ASP A 50 -10.18 -1.89 6.77
C ASP A 50 -11.04 -1.17 5.72
N GLY A 51 -12.36 -1.23 5.89
CA GLY A 51 -13.33 -0.67 4.94
C GLY A 51 -13.53 0.84 5.03
N ASP A 52 -12.96 1.51 6.02
CA ASP A 52 -13.11 2.96 6.27
C ASP A 52 -11.79 3.72 6.14
N LEU A 53 -11.19 3.64 4.94
CA LEU A 53 -10.04 4.45 4.57
C LEU A 53 -10.52 5.78 3.99
N SER A 54 -10.59 6.81 4.82
CA SER A 54 -10.98 8.14 4.37
C SER A 54 -9.91 8.77 3.48
N ALA A 55 -10.32 9.58 2.49
CA ALA A 55 -9.41 10.20 1.55
C ALA A 55 -8.34 11.07 2.26
N ASP A 56 -8.72 11.78 3.33
CA ASP A 56 -7.81 12.65 4.09
C ASP A 56 -6.68 11.88 4.82
N THR A 57 -6.88 10.59 5.08
CA THR A 57 -5.83 9.74 5.68
C THR A 57 -4.77 9.30 4.67
N LEU A 58 -5.09 9.29 3.37
CA LEU A 58 -4.19 8.83 2.32
C LEU A 58 -3.62 9.97 1.47
N LEU A 59 -4.43 10.98 1.15
CA LEU A 59 -4.05 12.05 0.23
C LEU A 59 -3.05 13.01 0.86
N GLY A 60 -2.01 13.35 0.09
CA GLY A 60 -0.96 14.27 0.50
C GLY A 60 -0.06 13.75 1.62
N LYS A 61 -0.11 12.44 1.91
CA LYS A 61 0.81 11.77 2.83
C LYS A 61 1.99 11.18 2.06
N ASP A 62 3.12 11.07 2.76
CA ASP A 62 4.28 10.34 2.25
C ASP A 62 3.94 8.85 2.16
N ALA A 63 4.25 8.24 1.02
CA ALA A 63 3.99 6.83 0.72
C ALA A 63 5.23 6.15 0.13
#